data_AF-A0A7L2ZH37-F1
#
_entry.id   AF-A0A7L2ZH37-F1
#
_cell.length_a   1.000
_cell.length_b   1.000
_cell.length_c   1.000
_cell.angle_alpha   90.00
_cell.angle_beta   90.00
_cell.angle_gamma   90.00
#
_symmetry.space_group_name_H-M   'P 1'
#
loop_
_entity.id
_entity.type
_entity.pdbx_description
1 polymer ?
#
loop_
_entity_poly.entity_id
_entity_poly.type
_entity_poly.pdbx_seq_one_letter_code
_entity_poly.pdbx_strand_id
1 'polypeptide(L)'
;QVALLGLDVLGAFVDRLSGRFKPYIGTVLLALIDRMGDAKDQVREQAQNLILKLMCEAAPPMYIWERLAVGFKHKNYRSREGVCLCLVATLNISLLQKLFSVFFLKNTPLFFFFFFFCYGAQPLILSKLVPHLCIAFGDSNSQVRDAAILAIVEVYRHVGEKVRIDLTKRGIPPGR
;
A
#
# COMPACT_ATOMS: atom_id res chain seq x y z
N GLN A 1 20.98 -2.08 -11.90
CA GLN A 1 21.99 -1.30 -11.16
C GLN A 1 21.70 0.19 -11.25
N VAL A 2 21.67 0.80 -12.45
CA VAL A 2 21.31 2.24 -12.59
C VAL A 2 19.92 2.57 -12.04
N ALA A 3 18.91 1.74 -12.32
CA ALA A 3 17.56 1.94 -11.79
C ALA A 3 17.47 1.87 -10.25
N LEU A 4 18.27 1.01 -9.62
CA LEU A 4 18.29 0.87 -8.15
C LEU A 4 18.93 2.12 -7.52
N LEU A 5 20.06 2.57 -8.06
CA LEU A 5 20.70 3.80 -7.60
C LEU A 5 19.74 5.01 -7.70
N GLY A 6 18.97 5.10 -8.77
CA GLY A 6 17.95 6.15 -8.92
C GLY A 6 16.86 6.10 -7.84
N LEU A 7 16.39 4.89 -7.50
CA LEU A 7 15.43 4.71 -6.41
C LEU A 7 16.04 5.03 -5.04
N ASP A 8 17.30 4.66 -4.79
CA ASP A 8 17.99 4.94 -3.54
C ASP A 8 18.21 6.45 -3.36
N VAL A 9 18.58 7.16 -4.43
CA VAL A 9 18.70 8.62 -4.44
C VAL A 9 17.35 9.29 -4.17
N LEU A 10 16.26 8.80 -4.79
CA LEU A 10 14.91 9.28 -4.46
C LEU A 10 14.56 9.02 -2.99
N GLY A 11 14.92 7.87 -2.45
CA GLY A 11 14.78 7.55 -1.02
C GLY A 11 15.51 8.57 -0.14
N ALA A 12 16.77 8.89 -0.45
CA ALA A 12 17.53 9.90 0.29
C ALA A 12 16.89 11.30 0.22
N PHE A 13 16.27 11.66 -0.91
CA PHE A 13 15.53 12.92 -1.02
C PHE A 13 14.27 12.93 -0.14
N VAL A 14 13.56 11.81 -0.05
CA VAL A 14 12.40 11.68 0.85
C VAL A 14 12.86 11.87 2.30
N ASP A 15 13.94 11.23 2.71
CA ASP A 15 14.50 11.34 4.07
C ASP A 15 14.92 12.80 4.38
N ARG A 16 15.51 13.49 3.40
CA ARG A 16 16.02 14.85 3.57
C ARG A 16 14.91 15.91 3.55
N LEU A 17 13.90 15.75 2.71
CA LEU A 17 12.84 16.74 2.49
C LEU A 17 11.60 16.48 3.33
N SER A 18 11.33 15.22 3.70
CA SER A 18 10.17 14.75 4.48
C SER A 18 8.87 15.37 3.95
N GLY A 19 8.09 16.07 4.79
CA GLY A 19 6.82 16.69 4.39
C GLY A 19 6.93 17.71 3.25
N ARG A 20 8.11 18.29 3.02
CA ARG A 20 8.35 19.20 1.87
C ARG A 20 8.44 18.46 0.54
N PHE A 21 8.55 17.13 0.56
CA PHE A 21 8.53 16.30 -0.65
C PHE A 21 7.11 16.21 -1.27
N LYS A 22 6.07 16.58 -0.53
CA LYS A 22 4.66 16.44 -0.92
C LYS A 22 4.30 16.93 -2.33
N PRO A 23 4.81 18.08 -2.84
CA PRO A 23 4.52 18.54 -4.20
C PRO A 23 5.01 17.59 -5.31
N TYR A 24 6.07 16.82 -5.05
CA TYR A 24 6.69 15.93 -6.04
C TYR A 24 6.07 14.54 -6.10
N ILE A 25 5.24 14.20 -5.09
CA ILE A 25 4.64 12.87 -4.94
C ILE A 25 3.89 12.42 -6.19
N GLY A 26 3.14 13.31 -6.85
CA GLY A 26 2.37 12.95 -8.05
C GLY A 26 3.26 12.37 -9.17
N THR A 27 4.34 13.08 -9.50
CA THR A 27 5.29 12.67 -10.53
C THR A 27 6.05 11.41 -10.12
N VAL A 28 6.49 11.35 -8.86
CA VAL A 28 7.27 10.22 -8.35
C VAL A 28 6.43 8.94 -8.30
N LEU A 29 5.17 9.02 -7.85
CA LEU A 29 4.30 7.84 -7.79
C LEU A 29 4.04 7.22 -9.16
N LEU A 30 3.87 8.02 -10.22
CA LEU A 30 3.72 7.48 -11.58
C LEU A 30 4.96 6.69 -12.01
N ALA A 31 6.15 7.23 -11.77
CA ALA A 31 7.40 6.54 -12.06
C ALA A 31 7.56 5.26 -11.21
N LEU A 32 7.13 5.28 -9.94
CA LEU A 32 7.17 4.10 -9.07
C LEU A 32 6.18 3.01 -9.51
N ILE A 33 5.00 3.38 -10.02
CA ILE A 33 4.05 2.42 -10.62
C ILE A 33 4.67 1.71 -11.83
N ASP A 34 5.40 2.44 -12.67
CA ASP A 34 6.12 1.84 -13.80
C ASP A 34 7.23 0.89 -13.32
N ARG A 35 7.94 1.24 -12.24
CA ARG A 35 9.00 0.41 -11.65
C ARG A 35 8.48 -0.82 -10.91
N MET A 36 7.26 -0.80 -10.37
CA MET A 36 6.59 -2.02 -9.90
C MET A 36 6.34 -3.04 -11.02
N GLY A 37 6.43 -2.64 -12.29
CA GLY A 37 6.33 -3.54 -13.43
C GLY A 37 7.68 -4.07 -13.95
N ASP A 38 8.79 -3.76 -13.29
CA ASP A 38 10.14 -4.07 -13.79
C ASP A 38 10.40 -5.58 -13.88
N ALA A 39 11.24 -5.97 -14.84
CA ALA A 39 11.62 -7.37 -15.03
C ALA A 39 12.43 -7.92 -13.84
N LYS A 40 13.13 -7.05 -13.10
CA LYS A 40 13.95 -7.44 -11.95
C LYS A 40 13.19 -7.27 -10.65
N ASP A 41 13.10 -8.35 -9.88
CA ASP A 41 12.38 -8.42 -8.60
C ASP A 41 12.89 -7.35 -7.62
N GLN A 42 14.21 -7.19 -7.52
CA GLN A 42 14.85 -6.16 -6.70
C GLN A 42 14.35 -4.73 -6.99
N VAL A 43 14.08 -4.40 -8.26
CA VAL A 43 13.59 -3.07 -8.63
C VAL A 43 12.13 -2.91 -8.24
N ARG A 44 11.31 -3.97 -8.39
CA ARG A 44 9.90 -3.95 -7.98
C ARG A 44 9.77 -3.80 -6.48
N GLU A 45 10.53 -4.59 -5.71
CA GLU A 45 10.57 -4.53 -4.25
C GLU A 45 11.00 -3.15 -3.77
N GLN A 46 12.06 -2.58 -4.37
CA GLN A 46 12.54 -1.28 -3.92
C GLN A 46 11.60 -0.13 -4.29
N ALA A 47 10.89 -0.24 -5.41
CA ALA A 47 9.82 0.71 -5.75
C ALA A 47 8.69 0.65 -4.72
N GLN A 48 8.26 -0.56 -4.33
CA GLN A 48 7.23 -0.75 -3.31
C GLN A 48 7.67 -0.22 -1.93
N ASN A 49 8.91 -0.49 -1.52
CA ASN A 49 9.47 0.05 -0.27
C ASN A 49 9.49 1.58 -0.25
N LEU A 50 9.84 2.20 -1.38
CA LEU A 50 9.84 3.66 -1.49
C LEU A 50 8.43 4.26 -1.44
N ILE A 51 7.42 3.58 -2.01
CA ILE A 51 6.01 3.97 -1.85
C ILE A 51 5.59 3.95 -0.38
N LEU A 52 5.95 2.89 0.36
CA LEU A 52 5.66 2.80 1.79
C LEU A 52 6.40 3.89 2.58
N LYS A 53 7.67 4.17 2.25
CA LYS A 53 8.44 5.26 2.85
C LYS A 53 7.77 6.63 2.62
N LEU A 54 7.23 6.89 1.44
CA LEU A 54 6.47 8.12 1.17
C LEU A 54 5.26 8.29 2.10
N MET A 55 4.59 7.17 2.43
CA MET A 55 3.48 7.17 3.39
C MET A 55 3.93 7.48 4.81
N CYS A 56 5.16 7.11 5.17
CA CYS A 56 5.76 7.36 6.48
C CYS A 56 6.27 8.79 6.66
N GLU A 57 6.93 9.32 5.64
CA GLU A 57 7.80 10.50 5.80
C GLU A 57 7.33 11.73 5.04
N ALA A 58 6.53 11.56 3.98
CA ALA A 58 6.19 12.65 3.05
C ALA A 58 4.71 13.06 3.08
N ALA A 59 3.79 12.09 3.15
CA ALA A 59 2.35 12.37 3.17
C ALA A 59 1.55 11.21 3.77
N PRO A 60 0.37 11.47 4.36
CA PRO A 60 -0.45 10.41 4.96
C PRO A 60 -0.87 9.35 3.93
N PRO A 61 -1.06 8.08 4.33
CA PRO A 61 -1.36 6.97 3.44
C PRO A 61 -2.49 7.25 2.45
N MET A 62 -3.60 7.86 2.88
CA MET A 62 -4.71 8.15 1.97
C MET A 62 -4.36 9.12 0.85
N TYR A 63 -3.49 10.10 1.11
CA TYR A 63 -3.05 11.04 0.07
C TYR A 63 -2.23 10.33 -1.01
N ILE A 64 -1.41 9.34 -0.61
CA ILE A 64 -0.67 8.48 -1.53
C ILE A 64 -1.63 7.58 -2.31
N TRP A 65 -2.57 6.91 -1.61
CA TRP A 65 -3.50 5.96 -2.21
C TRP A 65 -4.48 6.57 -3.23
N GLU A 66 -4.90 7.82 -3.04
CA GLU A 66 -5.71 8.53 -4.03
C GLU A 66 -4.99 8.70 -5.39
N ARG A 67 -3.66 8.74 -5.37
CA ARG A 67 -2.83 8.82 -6.59
C ARG A 67 -2.36 7.44 -7.06
N LEU A 68 -2.11 6.53 -6.13
CA LEU A 68 -1.64 5.17 -6.43
C LEU A 68 -2.72 4.30 -7.08
N ALA A 69 -4.01 4.57 -6.81
CA ALA A 69 -5.13 3.81 -7.33
C ALA A 69 -5.22 3.77 -8.87
N VAL A 70 -4.60 4.72 -9.58
CA VAL A 70 -4.50 4.67 -11.05
C VAL A 70 -3.70 3.46 -11.54
N GLY A 71 -2.80 2.93 -10.71
CA GLY A 71 -1.96 1.78 -11.03
C GLY A 71 -2.74 0.48 -11.20
N PHE A 72 -3.95 0.36 -10.63
CA PHE A 72 -4.81 -0.81 -10.85
C PHE A 72 -5.23 -0.99 -12.32
N LYS A 73 -5.16 0.06 -13.13
CA LYS A 73 -5.50 0.02 -14.57
C LYS A 73 -4.27 0.04 -15.47
N HIS A 74 -3.08 -0.21 -14.93
CA HIS A 74 -1.84 -0.14 -15.69
C HIS A 74 -1.75 -1.23 -16.77
N LYS A 75 -1.14 -0.93 -17.92
CA LYS A 75 -1.01 -1.87 -19.05
C LYS A 75 -0.23 -3.14 -18.69
N ASN A 76 0.80 -3.00 -17.85
CA ASN A 76 1.64 -4.11 -17.40
C ASN A 76 1.00 -4.80 -16.20
N TYR A 77 0.76 -6.12 -16.30
CA TYR A 77 0.15 -6.91 -15.23
C TYR A 77 0.99 -6.90 -13.96
N ARG A 78 2.33 -6.87 -14.06
CA ARG A 78 3.22 -6.81 -12.89
C ARG A 78 3.06 -5.53 -12.09
N SER A 79 2.80 -4.40 -12.74
CA SER A 79 2.49 -3.16 -12.03
C SER A 79 1.15 -3.26 -11.31
N ARG A 80 0.13 -3.87 -11.93
CA ARG A 80 -1.19 -4.06 -11.30
C ARG A 80 -1.10 -4.99 -10.09
N GLU A 81 -0.37 -6.09 -10.23
CA GLU A 81 -0.01 -7.01 -9.14
C GLU A 81 0.75 -6.28 -8.03
N GLY A 82 1.78 -5.52 -8.38
CA GLY A 82 2.57 -4.73 -7.44
C GLY A 82 1.73 -3.72 -6.64
N VAL A 83 0.74 -3.08 -7.27
CA VAL A 83 -0.21 -2.21 -6.56
C VAL A 83 -1.04 -3.00 -5.54
N CYS A 84 -1.50 -4.21 -5.88
CA CYS A 84 -2.24 -5.07 -4.95
C CYS A 84 -1.35 -5.49 -3.76
N LEU A 85 -0.12 -5.91 -4.02
CA LEU A 85 0.86 -6.27 -2.99
C LEU A 85 1.24 -5.07 -2.11
N CYS A 86 1.34 -3.87 -2.70
CA CYS A 86 1.56 -2.63 -1.97
C CYS A 86 0.39 -2.32 -1.02
N LEU A 87 -0.85 -2.64 -1.42
CA LEU A 87 -2.02 -2.51 -0.55
C LEU A 87 -1.94 -3.47 0.64
N VAL A 88 -1.63 -4.73 0.39
CA VAL A 88 -1.39 -5.74 1.44
C VAL A 88 -0.33 -5.24 2.42
N ALA A 89 0.82 -4.77 1.93
CA ALA A 89 1.89 -4.26 2.78
C ALA A 89 1.45 -3.05 3.60
N THR A 90 0.70 -2.11 2.99
CA THR A 90 0.17 -0.93 3.71
C THR A 90 -0.76 -1.35 4.85
N LEU A 91 -1.66 -2.30 4.59
CA LEU A 91 -2.62 -2.80 5.59
C LEU A 91 -1.93 -3.59 6.70
N ASN A 92 -0.91 -4.39 6.37
CA ASN A 92 -0.12 -5.15 7.33
C ASN A 92 0.68 -4.25 8.28
N ILE A 93 1.28 -3.18 7.76
CA ILE A 93 1.97 -2.20 8.61
C ILE A 93 0.96 -1.48 9.53
N SER A 94 -0.22 -1.15 9.00
CA SER A 94 -1.30 -0.55 9.79
C SER A 94 -1.84 -1.52 10.87
N LEU A 95 -1.84 -2.84 10.63
CA LEU A 95 -2.20 -3.86 11.62
C LEU A 95 -1.13 -4.06 12.69
N LEU A 96 0.15 -4.08 12.29
CA LEU A 96 1.26 -4.12 13.23
C LEU A 96 1.20 -2.91 14.18
N GLN A 97 0.91 -1.71 13.68
CA GLN A 97 0.71 -0.53 14.54
C GLN A 97 -0.39 -0.73 15.59
N LYS A 98 -1.53 -1.34 15.22
CA LYS A 98 -2.61 -1.70 16.17
C LYS A 98 -2.14 -2.72 17.20
N LEU A 99 -1.39 -3.74 16.78
CA LEU A 99 -0.92 -4.82 17.64
C LEU A 99 0.16 -4.34 18.62
N PHE A 100 1.08 -3.49 18.16
CA PHE A 100 2.06 -2.81 19.01
C PHE A 100 1.38 -1.85 20.01
N SER A 101 0.28 -1.19 19.63
CA SER A 101 -0.48 -0.32 20.57
C SER A 101 -1.03 -1.10 21.77
N VAL A 102 -1.43 -2.35 21.57
CA VAL A 102 -1.94 -3.23 22.64
C VAL A 102 -0.81 -3.85 23.47
N PHE A 103 0.32 -4.20 22.84
CA PHE A 103 1.39 -4.94 23.51
C PHE A 103 2.46 -4.06 24.18
N PHE A 104 2.70 -2.83 23.69
CA PHE A 104 3.83 -2.00 24.08
C PHE A 104 3.52 -0.88 25.08
N LEU A 105 2.32 -0.85 25.64
CA LEU A 105 1.93 0.08 26.72
C LEU A 105 2.71 -0.14 28.04
N LYS A 106 3.64 -1.11 28.09
CA LYS A 106 4.36 -1.46 29.31
C LYS A 106 5.87 -1.21 29.33
N ASN A 107 6.63 -1.08 28.23
CA ASN A 107 8.10 -1.12 28.37
C ASN A 107 9.03 -0.38 27.37
N THR A 108 8.59 0.44 26.40
CA THR A 108 9.54 1.35 25.70
C THR A 108 8.81 2.41 24.85
N PRO A 109 8.76 3.69 25.28
CA PRO A 109 7.92 4.71 24.63
C PRO A 109 8.50 5.25 23.31
N LEU A 110 9.82 5.26 23.09
CA LEU A 110 10.43 5.94 21.94
C LEU A 110 10.20 5.23 20.59
N PHE A 111 10.32 3.90 20.54
CA PHE A 111 10.12 3.14 19.28
C PHE A 111 8.66 3.17 18.84
N PHE A 112 7.74 3.13 19.81
CA PHE A 112 6.30 3.24 19.59
C PHE A 112 5.89 4.64 19.09
N PHE A 113 6.52 5.70 19.63
CA PHE A 113 6.25 7.08 19.21
C PHE A 113 6.59 7.33 17.74
N PHE A 114 7.71 6.77 17.25
CA PHE A 114 8.14 6.92 15.86
C PHE A 114 7.21 6.20 14.87
N PHE A 115 6.73 5.00 15.23
CA PHE A 115 5.82 4.22 14.41
C PHE A 115 4.41 4.84 14.32
N PHE A 116 3.93 5.42 15.43
CA PHE A 116 2.64 6.12 15.48
C PHE A 116 2.64 7.42 14.66
N PHE A 117 3.78 8.14 14.63
CA PHE A 117 3.92 9.37 13.86
C PHE A 117 4.03 9.16 12.34
N CYS A 118 4.63 8.04 11.90
CA CYS A 118 4.84 7.77 10.47
C CYS A 118 3.52 7.55 9.70
N TYR A 119 2.57 6.77 10.23
CA TYR A 119 1.35 6.44 9.47
C TYR A 119 0.16 7.37 9.75
N GLY A 120 0.28 8.23 10.77
CA GLY A 120 -0.79 9.13 11.20
C GLY A 120 -2.01 8.40 11.77
N ALA A 121 -2.84 9.12 12.52
CA ALA A 121 -4.08 8.60 13.09
C ALA A 121 -5.20 8.38 12.04
N GLN A 122 -4.93 8.58 10.74
CA GLN A 122 -5.96 8.54 9.70
C GLN A 122 -6.04 7.15 9.05
N PRO A 123 -7.11 6.39 9.30
CA PRO A 123 -7.28 5.07 8.71
C PRO A 123 -7.46 5.17 7.20
N LEU A 124 -7.00 4.15 6.48
CA LEU A 124 -7.34 4.00 5.08
C LEU A 124 -8.85 3.91 4.89
N ILE A 125 -9.39 4.73 3.99
CA ILE A 125 -10.80 4.69 3.59
C ILE A 125 -10.95 3.56 2.55
N LEU A 126 -11.07 2.33 3.04
CA LEU A 126 -11.09 1.13 2.19
C LEU A 126 -12.28 1.09 1.23
N SER A 127 -13.38 1.76 1.56
CA SER A 127 -14.53 1.89 0.65
C SER A 127 -14.18 2.56 -0.68
N LYS A 128 -13.17 3.44 -0.71
CA LYS A 128 -12.65 4.03 -1.95
C LYS A 128 -11.81 3.04 -2.77
N LEU A 129 -11.18 2.05 -2.14
CA LEU A 129 -10.29 1.08 -2.77
C LEU A 129 -11.03 -0.17 -3.27
N VAL A 130 -12.15 -0.54 -2.64
CA VAL A 130 -12.95 -1.71 -3.01
C VAL A 130 -13.33 -1.73 -4.50
N PRO A 131 -13.80 -0.64 -5.15
CA PRO A 131 -14.11 -0.66 -6.58
C PRO A 131 -12.90 -1.00 -7.45
N HIS A 132 -11.70 -0.59 -7.05
CA HIS A 132 -10.46 -0.90 -7.78
C HIS A 132 -10.05 -2.37 -7.62
N LEU A 133 -10.24 -2.94 -6.43
CA LEU A 133 -10.03 -4.36 -6.18
C LEU A 133 -11.02 -5.24 -6.95
N CYS A 134 -12.28 -4.80 -7.06
CA CYS A 134 -13.28 -5.49 -7.89
C CYS A 134 -12.84 -5.62 -9.35
N ILE A 135 -12.19 -4.60 -9.90
CA ILE A 135 -11.62 -4.65 -11.25
C ILE A 135 -10.46 -5.66 -11.29
N ALA A 136 -9.59 -5.66 -10.27
CA ALA A 136 -8.45 -6.58 -10.21
C ALA A 136 -8.85 -8.06 -10.05
N PHE A 137 -10.01 -8.37 -9.46
CA PHE A 137 -10.53 -9.75 -9.45
C PHE A 137 -10.91 -10.27 -10.84
N GLY A 138 -11.36 -9.38 -11.72
CA GLY A 138 -11.70 -9.70 -13.10
C GLY A 138 -10.51 -9.62 -14.06
N ASP A 139 -9.28 -9.50 -13.55
CA ASP A 139 -8.10 -9.31 -14.39
C ASP A 139 -7.85 -10.54 -15.29
N SER A 140 -7.37 -10.30 -16.51
CA SER A 140 -7.02 -11.37 -17.44
C SER A 140 -5.86 -12.24 -16.93
N ASN A 141 -4.95 -11.65 -16.15
CA ASN A 141 -3.80 -12.34 -15.60
C ASN A 141 -4.10 -12.94 -14.22
N SER A 142 -3.77 -14.23 -14.02
CA SER A 142 -4.02 -14.93 -12.75
C SER A 142 -3.27 -14.34 -11.56
N GLN A 143 -2.02 -13.90 -11.74
CA GLN A 143 -1.22 -13.34 -10.65
C GLN A 143 -1.85 -12.07 -10.07
N VAL A 144 -2.44 -11.23 -10.93
CA VAL A 144 -3.15 -10.03 -10.47
C VAL A 144 -4.40 -10.42 -9.68
N ARG A 145 -5.13 -11.45 -10.12
CA ARG A 145 -6.29 -11.96 -9.38
C ARG A 145 -5.90 -12.52 -8.02
N ASP A 146 -4.82 -13.30 -7.95
CA ASP A 146 -4.31 -13.88 -6.71
C ASP A 146 -3.85 -12.79 -5.74
N ALA A 147 -3.12 -11.78 -6.22
CA ALA A 147 -2.72 -10.63 -5.42
C ALA A 147 -3.92 -9.79 -4.94
N ALA A 148 -4.97 -9.66 -5.76
CA ALA A 148 -6.21 -8.99 -5.37
C ALA A 148 -6.96 -9.78 -4.27
N ILE A 149 -6.94 -11.11 -4.34
CA ILE A 149 -7.50 -11.99 -3.29
C ILE A 149 -6.73 -11.81 -1.99
N LEU A 150 -5.40 -11.77 -2.03
CA LEU A 150 -4.60 -11.48 -0.84
C LEU A 150 -4.92 -10.08 -0.27
N ALA A 151 -5.05 -9.07 -1.12
CA ALA A 151 -5.41 -7.72 -0.71
C ALA A 151 -6.77 -7.66 -0.02
N ILE A 152 -7.79 -8.35 -0.53
CA ILE A 152 -9.11 -8.33 0.12
C ILE A 152 -9.11 -9.09 1.43
N VAL A 153 -8.40 -10.22 1.52
CA VAL A 153 -8.25 -10.97 2.78
C VAL A 153 -7.64 -10.05 3.85
N GLU A 154 -6.64 -9.26 3.47
CA GLU A 154 -6.01 -8.32 4.40
C GLU A 154 -6.94 -7.15 4.77
N VAL A 155 -7.75 -6.65 3.82
CA VAL A 155 -8.82 -5.68 4.10
C VAL A 155 -9.81 -6.23 5.13
N TYR A 156 -10.23 -7.48 4.97
CA TYR A 156 -11.11 -8.18 5.93
C TYR A 156 -10.46 -8.29 7.31
N ARG A 157 -9.18 -8.67 7.38
CA ARG A 157 -8.43 -8.71 8.66
C ARG A 157 -8.34 -7.34 9.32
N HIS A 158 -8.18 -6.27 8.53
CA HIS A 158 -8.01 -4.91 9.05
C HIS A 158 -9.29 -4.27 9.60
N VAL A 159 -10.45 -4.56 9.01
CA VAL A 159 -11.75 -3.99 9.40
C VAL A 159 -12.53 -4.89 10.36
N GLY A 160 -12.22 -6.19 10.40
CA GLY A 160 -12.99 -7.20 11.13
C GLY A 160 -14.35 -7.49 10.46
N GLU A 161 -15.27 -8.10 11.22
CA GLU A 161 -16.57 -8.66 10.77
C GLU A 161 -17.50 -7.68 10.02
N LYS A 162 -17.26 -6.35 10.11
CA LYS A 162 -18.12 -5.33 9.49
C LYS A 162 -18.16 -5.37 7.95
N VAL A 163 -17.09 -5.83 7.30
CA VAL A 163 -17.04 -5.98 5.82
C VAL A 163 -17.83 -7.21 5.35
N ARG A 164 -18.07 -8.20 6.22
CA ARG A 164 -18.91 -9.38 5.90
C ARG A 164 -20.33 -8.96 5.52
N ILE A 165 -20.88 -7.93 6.17
CA ILE A 165 -22.23 -7.41 5.90
C ILE A 165 -22.29 -6.72 4.54
N ASP A 166 -21.27 -5.95 4.16
CA ASP A 166 -21.23 -5.22 2.88
C ASP A 166 -20.96 -6.13 1.68
N LEU A 167 -20.17 -7.19 1.83
CA LEU A 167 -19.96 -8.18 0.77
C LEU A 167 -21.13 -9.17 0.62
N THR A 168 -21.83 -9.49 1.71
CA THR A 168 -23.10 -10.26 1.64
C THR A 168 -24.18 -9.46 0.90
N LYS A 169 -24.23 -8.13 1.08
CA LYS A 169 -25.12 -7.24 0.31
C LYS A 169 -24.76 -7.14 -1.18
N ARG A 170 -23.52 -7.44 -1.56
CA ARG A 170 -23.03 -7.40 -2.95
C ARG A 170 -22.96 -8.79 -3.61
N GLY A 171 -23.52 -9.81 -2.98
CA GLY A 171 -23.77 -11.11 -3.60
C GLY A 171 -22.56 -12.04 -3.71
N ILE A 172 -21.49 -11.82 -2.94
CA ILE A 172 -20.36 -12.75 -2.89
C ILE A 172 -20.57 -13.69 -1.69
N PRO A 173 -20.98 -14.96 -1.90
CA PRO A 173 -21.19 -15.90 -0.80
C PRO A 173 -19.86 -16.26 -0.14
N PRO A 174 -19.87 -16.52 1.18
CA PRO A 174 -18.69 -17.05 1.86
C PRO A 174 -18.34 -18.42 1.26
N GLY A 175 -17.09 -18.58 0.80
CA GLY A 175 -16.56 -19.88 0.42
C GLY A 175 -16.72 -20.86 1.59
N ARG A 176 -17.22 -22.05 1.30
CA ARG A 176 -17.39 -23.15 2.26
C ARG A 176 -16.06 -23.57 2.87
#